data_AF-A0AA38ZUY5-F1
#
_entry.id   AF-A0AA38ZUY5-F1
#
_cell.length_a   1.000
_cell.length_b   1.000
_cell.length_c   1.000
_cell.angle_alpha   90.00
_cell.angle_beta   90.00
_cell.angle_gamma   90.00
#
_symmetry.space_group_name_H-M   'P 1'
#
loop_
_entity.id
_entity.type
_entity.pdbx_description
1 polymer ?
#
loop_
_entity_poly.entity_id
_entity_poly.type
_entity_poly.pdbx_seq_one_letter_code
_entity_poly.pdbx_strand_id
1 'polypeptide(L)'
;MSREFNALLNIAGSAIGNNGNENDGGGAGNNLGRIGEEMPEETNPLAIVPDTSLLDPVPSPRHVSAGAGGSSTTSSHSEVSVQRVKKEEVDAKISAWQTAKIAKINNRFKREDAIINGLESEQVQKSTSWMKKVERKLEEKRARALEKMQNDVAKAHRKAEERRASAEAKRGTKVARVLELANLMRAVGRAPVKRSIF
;
A
#
# COMPACT_ATOMS: atom_id res chain seq x y z
N MET A 1 -20.36 -28.46 -0.59
CA MET A 1 -19.05 -27.79 -0.53
C MET A 1 -18.41 -28.15 0.81
N SER A 2 -18.19 -29.43 1.08
CA SER A 2 -16.97 -30.22 0.76
C SER A 2 -15.85 -29.98 1.78
N ARG A 3 -15.86 -30.76 2.86
CA ARG A 3 -14.85 -30.80 3.95
C ARG A 3 -13.58 -31.57 3.55
N GLU A 4 -13.23 -31.56 2.27
CA GLU A 4 -12.16 -32.38 1.68
C GLU A 4 -10.89 -31.55 1.39
N PHE A 5 -10.94 -30.21 1.50
CA PHE A 5 -9.79 -29.37 1.12
C PHE A 5 -8.67 -29.31 2.17
N ASN A 6 -8.92 -29.69 3.43
CA ASN A 6 -7.90 -29.66 4.50
C ASN A 6 -7.16 -31.00 4.72
N ALA A 7 -7.58 -32.10 4.08
CA ALA A 7 -6.96 -33.41 4.30
C ALA A 7 -5.67 -33.65 3.48
N LEU A 8 -5.43 -32.86 2.42
CA LEU A 8 -4.31 -33.09 1.51
C LEU A 8 -3.00 -32.36 1.88
N LEU A 9 -2.97 -31.63 3.01
CA LEU A 9 -1.76 -30.93 3.46
C LEU A 9 -1.06 -31.60 4.66
N ASN A 10 -1.67 -32.63 5.25
CA ASN A 10 -1.11 -33.36 6.41
C ASN A 10 -0.51 -34.73 6.08
N ILE A 11 -0.48 -35.14 4.79
CA ILE A 11 0.12 -36.41 4.33
C ILE A 11 1.37 -36.13 3.47
N ALA A 12 2.22 -35.21 3.92
CA ALA A 12 3.55 -35.01 3.33
C ALA A 12 4.65 -34.80 4.37
N GLY A 13 4.34 -35.01 5.66
CA GLY A 13 5.28 -34.82 6.77
C GLY A 13 5.91 -36.10 7.33
N SER A 14 5.60 -37.28 6.78
CA SER A 14 6.09 -38.53 7.38
C SER A 14 6.26 -39.64 6.34
N ALA A 15 7.44 -39.72 5.74
CA ALA A 15 8.10 -40.99 5.41
C ALA A 15 9.50 -40.75 4.80
N ILE A 16 10.46 -41.54 5.31
CA ILE A 16 11.79 -41.87 4.76
C ILE A 16 12.96 -41.03 5.31
N GLY A 17 13.40 -41.44 6.50
CA GLY A 17 14.80 -41.36 6.93
C GLY A 17 15.16 -42.68 7.62
N ASN A 18 15.87 -43.58 6.93
CA ASN A 18 16.61 -44.68 7.57
C ASN A 18 17.78 -45.12 6.68
N ASN A 19 18.99 -44.65 6.99
CA ASN A 19 20.19 -45.48 7.00
C ASN A 19 21.32 -44.77 7.77
N GLY A 20 21.95 -45.50 8.68
CA GLY A 20 22.75 -44.97 9.77
C GLY A 20 24.17 -44.53 9.44
N ASN A 21 24.76 -43.79 10.39
CA ASN A 21 26.14 -43.94 10.79
C ASN A 21 26.35 -43.32 12.18
N GLU A 22 27.05 -44.05 13.04
CA GLU A 22 27.49 -43.64 14.38
C GLU A 22 28.50 -42.49 14.28
N ASN A 23 28.50 -41.58 15.27
CA ASN A 23 29.63 -41.37 16.21
C ASN A 23 29.62 -39.96 16.84
N ASP A 24 29.55 -39.97 18.18
CA ASP A 24 30.24 -39.13 19.17
C ASP A 24 30.10 -37.59 19.23
N GLY A 25 30.07 -37.08 20.47
CA GLY A 25 30.29 -35.67 20.79
C GLY A 25 29.20 -35.00 21.62
N GLY A 26 29.19 -35.28 22.93
CA GLY A 26 28.42 -34.50 23.89
C GLY A 26 28.89 -33.05 24.00
N GLY A 27 27.95 -32.11 24.11
CA GLY A 27 28.28 -30.72 24.40
C GLY A 27 27.14 -29.74 24.13
N ALA A 28 26.69 -29.10 25.21
CA ALA A 28 26.10 -27.77 25.27
C ALA A 28 24.69 -27.55 24.69
N GLY A 29 23.75 -27.34 25.61
CA GLY A 29 23.14 -26.01 25.73
C GLY A 29 21.84 -25.78 24.98
N ASN A 30 20.88 -25.30 25.77
CA ASN A 30 19.89 -24.27 25.44
C ASN A 30 18.46 -24.76 25.18
N ASN A 31 17.68 -24.60 26.25
CA ASN A 31 16.23 -24.44 26.30
C ASN A 31 15.66 -23.69 25.09
N LEU A 32 14.90 -24.39 24.24
CA LEU A 32 14.06 -23.80 23.20
C LEU A 32 12.71 -24.55 23.16
N GLY A 33 11.71 -23.97 23.81
CA GLY A 33 10.39 -24.59 23.94
C GLY A 33 9.28 -23.63 24.38
N ARG A 34 9.17 -22.48 23.68
CA ARG A 34 7.87 -21.89 23.33
C ARG A 34 6.96 -21.42 24.48
N ILE A 35 7.40 -20.32 25.09
CA ILE A 35 6.52 -19.27 25.64
C ILE A 35 5.79 -18.61 24.47
N GLY A 36 4.46 -18.45 24.54
CA GLY A 36 3.73 -17.52 23.67
C GLY A 36 2.40 -18.02 23.12
N GLU A 37 1.41 -18.23 23.98
CA GLU A 37 -0.01 -18.09 23.62
C GLU A 37 -0.65 -17.14 24.64
N GLU A 38 -0.46 -15.85 24.44
CA GLU A 38 -1.40 -14.82 24.90
C GLU A 38 -1.53 -13.83 23.74
N MET A 39 -2.59 -14.00 22.96
CA MET A 39 -3.12 -12.96 22.10
C MET A 39 -3.76 -11.90 23.01
N PRO A 40 -3.33 -10.63 23.01
CA PRO A 40 -4.22 -9.60 23.50
C PRO A 40 -5.37 -9.48 22.49
N GLU A 41 -6.58 -9.87 22.92
CA GLU A 41 -7.81 -9.44 22.27
C GLU A 41 -7.88 -7.91 22.38
N GLU A 42 -7.37 -7.23 21.34
CA GLU A 42 -7.55 -5.79 21.16
C GLU A 42 -9.01 -5.51 20.83
N THR A 43 -9.82 -5.37 21.87
CA THR A 43 -11.16 -4.81 21.78
C THR A 43 -11.00 -3.31 21.49
N ASN A 44 -11.03 -2.92 20.22
CA ASN A 44 -10.85 -1.53 19.78
C ASN A 44 -12.02 -0.65 20.26
N PRO A 45 -11.82 0.23 21.27
CA PRO A 45 -12.90 1.07 21.81
C PRO A 45 -13.17 2.33 20.95
N LEU A 46 -12.55 2.45 19.77
CA LEU A 46 -12.63 3.63 18.89
C LEU A 46 -13.33 3.32 17.56
N ALA A 47 -14.22 2.32 17.52
CA ALA A 47 -15.13 2.18 16.38
C ALA A 47 -16.03 3.42 16.29
N ILE A 48 -15.68 4.35 15.41
CA ILE A 48 -16.42 5.59 15.12
C ILE A 48 -17.74 5.19 14.46
N VAL A 49 -18.81 5.20 15.24
CA VAL A 49 -20.18 5.26 14.73
C VAL A 49 -20.39 6.69 14.19
N PRO A 50 -20.87 6.87 12.95
CA PRO A 50 -21.14 8.21 12.42
C PRO A 50 -22.39 8.78 13.11
N ASP A 51 -22.19 9.64 14.11
CA ASP A 51 -23.27 10.45 14.70
C ASP A 51 -23.66 11.56 13.71
N THR A 52 -24.79 11.35 13.05
CA THR A 52 -25.49 12.36 12.27
C THR A 52 -26.25 13.31 13.19
N SER A 53 -25.68 14.44 13.58
CA SER A 53 -26.45 15.66 13.94
C SER A 53 -25.54 16.88 14.10
N LEU A 54 -25.35 17.60 12.99
CA LEU A 54 -24.73 18.93 12.97
C LEU A 54 -25.82 20.01 13.15
N LEU A 55 -25.66 20.84 14.20
CA LEU A 55 -25.68 22.33 14.20
C LEU A 55 -26.87 23.02 13.50
N ASP A 56 -27.80 23.72 14.19
CA ASP A 56 -27.74 25.09 14.79
C ASP A 56 -29.06 25.81 14.36
N PRO A 57 -29.44 27.06 14.73
CA PRO A 57 -29.21 27.91 15.91
C PRO A 57 -30.51 28.51 16.53
N VAL A 58 -30.34 29.23 17.64
CA VAL A 58 -31.33 29.92 18.49
C VAL A 58 -32.07 31.10 17.78
N PRO A 59 -33.39 31.32 17.97
CA PRO A 59 -34.06 32.52 17.47
C PRO A 59 -33.92 33.71 18.43
N SER A 60 -33.57 34.86 17.86
CA SER A 60 -33.45 36.18 18.54
C SER A 60 -34.81 36.77 18.99
N PRO A 61 -34.82 37.71 19.95
CA PRO A 61 -36.04 38.24 20.56
C PRO A 61 -36.74 39.26 19.66
N ARG A 62 -38.07 39.17 19.57
CA ARG A 62 -38.94 40.23 19.04
C ARG A 62 -39.02 41.38 20.04
N HIS A 63 -38.79 42.61 19.57
CA HIS A 63 -39.42 43.79 20.17
C HIS A 63 -39.64 44.85 19.10
N VAL A 64 -40.89 44.96 18.63
CA VAL A 64 -41.39 46.12 17.90
C VAL A 64 -42.36 46.84 18.81
N SER A 65 -42.04 48.07 19.17
CA SER A 65 -42.99 49.03 19.71
C SER A 65 -42.61 50.40 19.17
N ALA A 66 -43.32 50.82 18.13
CA ALA A 66 -43.37 52.20 17.70
C ALA A 66 -44.38 52.93 18.60
N GLY A 67 -43.93 54.02 19.23
CA GLY A 67 -44.77 54.91 20.02
C GLY A 67 -44.16 56.31 19.98
N ALA A 68 -44.77 57.17 19.18
CA ALA A 68 -44.44 58.58 19.04
C ALA A 68 -44.75 59.36 20.33
N GLY A 69 -44.01 60.45 20.58
CA GLY A 69 -44.48 61.49 21.49
C GLY A 69 -43.39 62.35 22.11
N GLY A 70 -43.42 63.65 21.81
CA GLY A 70 -43.27 64.67 22.85
C GLY A 70 -41.87 65.18 23.16
N SER A 71 -41.49 66.23 22.44
CA SER A 71 -40.98 67.52 22.94
C SER A 71 -40.30 67.60 24.33
N SER A 72 -39.10 68.20 24.31
CA SER A 72 -38.56 69.08 25.36
C SER A 72 -37.87 68.45 26.59
N THR A 73 -36.63 67.96 26.44
CA THR A 73 -35.62 67.94 27.53
C THR A 73 -34.20 67.80 26.98
N THR A 74 -33.52 68.90 26.65
CA THR A 74 -32.15 68.85 26.10
C THR A 74 -31.04 68.68 27.15
N SER A 75 -31.33 68.81 28.46
CA SER A 75 -30.29 68.74 29.51
C SER A 75 -30.19 67.41 30.28
N SER A 76 -31.22 66.56 30.25
CA SER A 76 -31.19 65.21 30.87
C SER A 76 -30.63 64.14 29.91
N HIS A 77 -30.88 64.30 28.62
CA HIS A 77 -30.44 63.36 27.58
C HIS A 77 -28.91 63.38 27.38
N SER A 78 -28.25 64.50 27.71
CA SER A 78 -26.79 64.65 27.64
C SER A 78 -26.06 63.96 28.80
N GLU A 79 -26.62 63.92 30.00
CA GLU A 79 -25.99 63.16 31.10
C GLU A 79 -26.10 61.65 30.86
N VAL A 80 -27.26 61.18 30.41
CA VAL A 80 -27.49 59.77 30.08
C VAL A 80 -26.60 59.31 28.91
N SER A 81 -26.34 60.18 27.92
CA SER A 81 -25.43 59.85 26.82
C SER A 81 -23.96 59.78 27.26
N VAL A 82 -23.51 60.70 28.13
CA VAL A 82 -22.14 60.66 28.66
C VAL A 82 -21.92 59.42 29.56
N GLN A 83 -22.91 59.02 30.35
CA GLN A 83 -22.86 57.79 31.15
C GLN A 83 -22.86 56.52 30.28
N ARG A 84 -23.63 56.51 29.18
CA ARG A 84 -23.59 55.42 28.18
C ARG A 84 -22.23 55.30 27.52
N VAL A 85 -21.63 56.41 27.07
CA VAL A 85 -20.28 56.41 26.47
C VAL A 85 -19.24 55.91 27.47
N LYS A 86 -19.31 56.31 28.74
CA LYS A 86 -18.41 55.80 29.79
C LYS A 86 -18.58 54.30 30.03
N LYS A 87 -19.82 53.80 29.99
CA LYS A 87 -20.10 52.36 30.09
C LYS A 87 -19.57 51.60 28.88
N GLU A 88 -19.79 52.12 27.68
CA GLU A 88 -19.28 51.57 26.42
C GLU A 88 -17.73 51.53 26.40
N GLU A 89 -17.07 52.54 26.97
CA GLU A 89 -15.60 52.55 27.10
C GLU A 89 -15.09 51.46 28.05
N VAL A 90 -15.77 51.25 29.18
CA VAL A 90 -15.45 50.17 30.13
C VAL A 90 -15.69 48.80 29.49
N ASP A 91 -16.82 48.63 28.81
CA ASP A 91 -17.17 47.39 28.10
C ASP A 91 -16.17 47.10 26.96
N ALA A 92 -15.69 48.11 26.25
CA ALA A 92 -14.63 47.98 25.26
C ALA A 92 -13.30 47.54 25.88
N LYS A 93 -12.92 48.09 27.04
CA LYS A 93 -11.72 47.68 27.78
C LYS A 93 -11.81 46.23 28.27
N ILE A 94 -12.96 45.81 28.79
CA ILE A 94 -13.21 44.43 29.20
C ILE A 94 -13.11 43.49 27.99
N SER A 95 -13.73 43.85 26.87
CA SER A 95 -13.72 43.06 25.64
C SER A 95 -12.31 42.92 25.06
N ALA A 96 -11.51 44.00 25.06
CA ALA A 96 -10.13 43.98 24.63
C ALA A 96 -9.26 43.08 25.54
N TRP A 97 -9.45 43.17 26.86
CA TRP A 97 -8.73 42.33 27.82
C TRP A 97 -9.11 40.85 27.67
N GLN A 98 -10.39 40.54 27.53
CA GLN A 98 -10.89 39.18 27.27
C GLN A 98 -10.28 38.62 25.98
N THR A 99 -10.34 39.39 24.88
CA THR A 99 -9.78 38.98 23.58
C THR A 99 -8.28 38.72 23.68
N ALA A 100 -7.53 39.59 24.37
CA ALA A 100 -6.10 39.38 24.60
C ALA A 100 -5.83 38.09 25.41
N LYS A 101 -6.66 37.78 26.40
CA LYS A 101 -6.50 36.56 27.20
C LYS A 101 -6.82 35.30 26.39
N ILE A 102 -7.90 35.32 25.62
CA ILE A 102 -8.27 34.23 24.69
C ILE A 102 -7.17 34.02 23.66
N ALA A 103 -6.66 35.09 23.05
CA ALA A 103 -5.57 35.00 22.08
C ALA A 103 -4.31 34.36 22.67
N LYS A 104 -3.97 34.69 23.93
CA LYS A 104 -2.83 34.08 24.63
C LYS A 104 -3.02 32.57 24.87
N ILE A 105 -4.23 32.14 25.19
CA ILE A 105 -4.56 30.71 25.37
C ILE A 105 -4.51 29.99 24.02
N ASN A 106 -5.15 30.55 23.00
CA ASN A 106 -5.19 29.95 21.67
C ASN A 106 -3.79 29.84 21.05
N ASN A 107 -2.92 30.84 21.25
CA ASN A 107 -1.54 30.77 20.77
C ASN A 107 -0.72 29.66 21.45
N ARG A 108 -0.99 29.35 22.72
CA ARG A 108 -0.37 28.19 23.39
C ARG A 108 -0.91 26.89 22.82
N PHE A 109 -2.23 26.78 22.70
CA PHE A 109 -2.88 25.61 22.12
C PHE A 109 -2.35 25.28 20.72
N LYS A 110 -2.27 26.28 19.82
CA LYS A 110 -1.73 26.09 18.47
C LYS A 110 -0.28 25.60 18.43
N ARG A 111 0.53 25.94 19.44
CA ARG A 111 1.91 25.45 19.54
C ARG A 111 1.95 23.98 19.95
N GLU A 112 1.16 23.60 20.97
CA GLU A 112 1.02 22.20 21.39
C GLU A 112 0.44 21.34 20.27
N ASP A 113 -0.61 21.82 19.60
CA ASP A 113 -1.25 21.14 18.47
C ASP A 113 -0.26 20.91 17.31
N ALA A 114 0.57 21.91 16.98
CA ALA A 114 1.62 21.75 15.97
C ALA A 114 2.67 20.70 16.38
N ILE A 115 3.00 20.58 17.66
CA ILE A 115 3.93 19.55 18.16
C ILE A 115 3.29 18.17 18.07
N ILE A 116 2.03 18.03 18.49
CA ILE A 116 1.28 16.78 18.42
C ILE A 116 1.19 16.30 16.97
N ASN A 117 0.77 17.18 16.06
CA ASN A 117 0.69 16.88 14.64
C ASN A 117 2.07 16.52 14.05
N GLY A 118 3.13 17.22 14.48
CA GLY A 118 4.50 16.91 14.12
C GLY A 118 4.88 15.47 14.48
N LEU A 119 4.65 15.07 15.73
CA LEU A 119 4.97 13.74 16.23
C LEU A 119 4.13 12.63 15.56
N GLU A 120 2.84 12.87 15.38
CA GLU A 120 1.97 11.95 14.65
C GLU A 120 2.46 11.76 13.21
N SER A 121 2.76 12.86 12.52
CA SER A 121 3.23 12.83 11.14
C SER A 121 4.58 12.09 11.03
N GLU A 122 5.50 12.28 11.98
CA GLU A 122 6.78 11.56 12.02
C GLU A 122 6.55 10.06 12.18
N GLN A 123 5.68 9.64 13.09
CA GLN A 123 5.39 8.23 13.34
C GLN A 123 4.71 7.57 12.12
N VAL A 124 3.76 8.28 11.49
CA VAL A 124 3.12 7.85 10.24
C VAL A 124 4.15 7.74 9.11
N GLN A 125 5.04 8.72 8.95
CA GLN A 125 6.10 8.67 7.93
C GLN A 125 7.08 7.52 8.17
N LYS A 126 7.42 7.24 9.43
CA LYS A 126 8.26 6.10 9.80
C LYS A 126 7.61 4.77 9.44
N SER A 127 6.33 4.59 9.76
CA SER A 127 5.58 3.39 9.42
C SER A 127 5.42 3.21 7.90
N THR A 128 5.02 4.28 7.20
CA THR A 128 4.83 4.25 5.74
C THR A 128 6.14 4.01 4.99
N SER A 129 7.27 4.57 5.45
CA SER A 129 8.58 4.32 4.84
C SER A 129 9.04 2.87 5.07
N TRP A 130 8.75 2.28 6.23
CA TRP A 130 9.01 0.86 6.48
C TRP A 130 8.17 -0.02 5.54
N MET A 131 6.88 0.27 5.39
CA MET A 131 6.00 -0.45 4.46
C MET A 131 6.52 -0.38 3.02
N LYS A 132 6.85 0.82 2.52
CA LYS A 132 7.45 1.01 1.19
C LYS A 132 8.73 0.22 1.00
N LYS A 133 9.56 0.08 2.04
CA LYS A 133 10.79 -0.73 1.99
C LYS A 133 10.48 -2.22 1.84
N VAL A 134 9.42 -2.71 2.50
CA VAL A 134 8.95 -4.09 2.36
C VAL A 134 8.42 -4.33 0.95
N GLU A 135 7.55 -3.45 0.45
CA GLU A 135 6.99 -3.53 -0.90
C GLU A 135 8.08 -3.55 -1.97
N ARG A 136 9.09 -2.67 -1.87
CA ARG A 136 10.22 -2.66 -2.81
C ARG A 136 10.97 -3.98 -2.83
N LYS A 137 11.21 -4.60 -1.67
CA LYS A 137 11.88 -5.91 -1.60
C LYS A 137 11.03 -7.02 -2.21
N LEU A 138 9.71 -6.94 -2.05
CA LEU A 138 8.79 -7.90 -2.65
C LEU A 138 8.79 -7.76 -4.17
N GLU A 139 8.70 -6.53 -4.68
CA GLU A 139 8.70 -6.26 -6.12
C GLU A 139 10.02 -6.66 -6.77
N GLU A 140 11.15 -6.41 -6.11
CA GLU A 140 12.46 -6.88 -6.58
C GLU A 140 12.53 -8.40 -6.72
N LYS A 141 12.01 -9.15 -5.74
CA LYS A 141 11.95 -10.62 -5.83
C LYS A 141 11.02 -11.07 -6.95
N ARG A 142 9.88 -10.40 -7.12
CA ARG A 142 8.92 -10.68 -8.19
C ARG A 142 9.55 -10.47 -9.57
N ALA A 143 10.22 -9.34 -9.78
CA ALA A 143 10.90 -9.02 -11.03
C ALA A 143 11.99 -10.05 -11.36
N ARG A 144 12.84 -10.41 -10.39
CA ARG A 144 13.90 -11.43 -10.58
C ARG A 144 13.32 -12.80 -10.93
N ALA A 145 12.20 -13.19 -10.32
CA ALA A 145 11.54 -14.46 -10.64
C ALA A 145 10.96 -14.46 -12.06
N LEU A 146 10.33 -13.36 -12.47
CA LEU A 146 9.80 -13.20 -13.83
C LEU A 146 10.92 -13.20 -14.88
N GLU A 147 12.01 -12.50 -14.63
CA GLU A 147 13.19 -12.48 -15.53
C GLU A 147 13.79 -13.87 -15.67
N LYS A 148 13.96 -14.61 -14.57
CA LYS A 148 14.46 -16.00 -14.62
C LYS A 148 13.55 -16.90 -15.45
N MET A 149 12.24 -16.82 -15.22
CA MET A 149 11.26 -17.58 -16.01
C MET A 149 11.37 -17.25 -17.51
N GLN A 150 11.45 -15.97 -17.86
CA GLN A 150 11.58 -15.54 -19.26
C GLN A 150 12.90 -16.00 -19.88
N ASN A 151 14.00 -15.98 -19.12
CA ASN A 151 15.30 -16.46 -19.57
C ASN A 151 15.26 -17.97 -19.83
N ASP A 152 14.69 -18.76 -18.92
CA ASP A 152 14.54 -20.21 -19.09
C ASP A 152 13.69 -20.56 -20.34
N VAL A 153 12.61 -19.81 -20.56
CA VAL A 153 11.78 -19.93 -21.77
C VAL A 153 12.58 -19.58 -23.02
N ALA A 154 13.29 -18.46 -23.04
CA ALA A 154 14.12 -18.04 -24.17
C ALA A 154 15.23 -19.06 -24.48
N LYS A 155 15.86 -19.63 -23.45
CA LYS A 155 16.88 -20.67 -23.58
C LYS A 155 16.30 -21.95 -24.19
N ALA A 156 15.09 -22.34 -23.77
CA ALA A 156 14.39 -23.48 -24.35
C ALA A 156 14.06 -23.24 -25.83
N HIS A 157 13.53 -22.06 -26.18
CA HIS A 157 13.27 -21.68 -27.57
C HIS A 157 14.53 -21.70 -28.42
N ARG A 158 15.61 -21.04 -27.98
CA ARG A 158 16.90 -21.02 -28.70
C ARG A 158 17.42 -22.44 -28.96
N LYS A 159 17.38 -23.31 -27.95
CA LYS A 159 17.81 -24.71 -28.08
C LYS A 159 16.93 -25.49 -29.08
N ALA A 160 15.62 -25.27 -29.06
CA ALA A 160 14.71 -25.91 -30.01
C ALA A 160 14.94 -25.42 -31.45
N GLU A 161 15.17 -24.12 -31.63
CA GLU A 161 15.48 -23.51 -32.91
C GLU A 161 16.81 -23.97 -33.47
N GLU A 162 17.85 -24.07 -32.64
CA GLU A 162 19.16 -24.62 -33.05
C GLU A 162 19.03 -26.06 -33.57
N ARG A 163 18.21 -26.88 -32.91
CA ARG A 163 17.92 -28.26 -33.35
C ARG A 163 17.14 -28.29 -34.66
N ARG A 164 16.15 -27.40 -34.81
CA ARG A 164 15.38 -27.25 -36.05
C ARG A 164 16.27 -26.82 -37.21
N ALA A 165 17.08 -25.78 -37.02
CA ALA A 165 18.04 -25.30 -38.02
C ALA A 165 19.06 -26.38 -38.42
N SER A 166 19.58 -27.14 -37.45
CA SER A 166 20.49 -28.27 -37.72
C SER A 166 19.83 -29.38 -38.54
N ALA A 167 18.57 -29.72 -38.22
CA ALA A 167 17.81 -30.71 -38.97
C ALA A 167 17.48 -30.20 -40.39
N GLU A 168 17.13 -28.93 -40.54
CA GLU A 168 16.86 -28.29 -41.81
C GLU A 168 18.10 -28.20 -42.70
N ALA A 169 19.27 -27.88 -42.14
CA ALA A 169 20.55 -27.92 -42.86
C ALA A 169 20.87 -29.33 -43.39
N LYS A 170 20.66 -30.38 -42.58
CA LYS A 170 20.82 -31.78 -43.01
C LYS A 170 19.81 -32.15 -44.11
N ARG A 171 18.56 -31.68 -44.02
CA ARG A 171 17.56 -31.88 -45.06
C ARG A 171 17.97 -31.16 -46.35
N GLY A 172 18.37 -29.89 -46.26
CA GLY A 172 18.79 -29.07 -47.40
C GLY A 172 19.96 -29.69 -48.16
N THR A 173 20.98 -30.17 -47.45
CA THR A 173 22.12 -30.86 -48.09
C THR A 173 21.74 -32.17 -48.79
N LYS A 174 20.84 -32.98 -48.22
CA LYS A 174 20.33 -34.18 -48.90
C LYS A 174 19.51 -33.81 -50.13
N VAL A 175 18.62 -32.83 -50.03
CA VAL A 175 17.81 -32.34 -51.16
C VAL A 175 18.69 -31.79 -52.28
N ALA A 176 19.70 -30.97 -51.95
CA ALA A 176 20.64 -30.41 -52.93
C ALA A 176 21.38 -31.51 -53.70
N ARG A 177 21.87 -32.55 -53.01
CA ARG A 177 22.53 -33.71 -53.66
C ARG A 177 21.59 -34.46 -54.60
N VAL A 178 20.34 -34.67 -54.22
CA VAL A 178 19.35 -35.33 -55.09
C VAL A 178 19.05 -34.48 -56.32
N LEU A 179 18.92 -33.16 -56.16
CA LEU A 179 18.69 -32.24 -57.27
C LEU A 179 19.88 -32.19 -58.23
N GLU A 180 21.10 -32.14 -57.70
CA GLU A 180 22.33 -32.18 -58.49
C GLU A 180 22.42 -33.49 -59.31
N LEU A 181 22.17 -34.63 -58.66
CA LEU A 181 22.16 -35.93 -59.33
C LEU A 181 21.07 -36.01 -60.40
N ALA A 182 19.86 -35.51 -60.13
CA ALA A 182 18.78 -35.48 -61.10
C ALA A 182 19.12 -34.60 -62.32
N ASN A 183 19.78 -33.45 -62.09
CA ASN A 183 20.25 -32.58 -63.17
C ASN A 183 21.33 -33.27 -64.02
N LEU A 184 22.29 -33.96 -63.40
CA LEU A 184 23.29 -34.77 -64.11
C LEU A 184 22.63 -35.86 -64.97
N MET A 185 21.66 -36.58 -64.42
CA MET A 185 20.95 -37.64 -65.14
C MET A 185 20.12 -37.11 -66.31
N ARG A 186 19.52 -35.92 -66.16
CA ARG A 186 18.83 -35.24 -67.26
C ARG A 186 19.80 -34.84 -68.37
N ALA A 187 21.00 -34.37 -68.02
CA ALA A 187 22.04 -34.02 -69.00
C ALA A 187 22.60 -35.25 -69.73
N VAL A 188 22.76 -36.38 -69.04
CA VAL A 188 23.29 -37.64 -69.60
C VAL A 188 22.20 -38.49 -70.29
N GLY A 189 20.92 -38.19 -70.08
CA GLY A 189 19.80 -38.92 -70.69
C GLY A 189 19.55 -40.31 -70.09
N ARG A 190 20.00 -40.58 -68.86
CA ARG A 190 19.92 -41.91 -68.21
C ARG A 190 18.90 -41.92 -67.07
N ALA A 191 17.98 -42.88 -67.09
CA ALA A 191 16.93 -43.01 -66.08
C ALA A 191 17.47 -43.48 -64.71
N PRO A 192 16.77 -43.16 -63.59
CA PRO A 192 17.15 -43.60 -62.24
C PRO A 192 17.25 -45.11 -62.11
N VAL A 193 18.39 -45.57 -61.61
CA VAL A 193 18.59 -46.99 -61.26
C VAL A 193 18.04 -47.21 -59.85
N LYS A 194 17.25 -48.27 -59.66
CA LYS A 194 16.72 -48.67 -58.35
C LYS A 194 17.85 -49.12 -57.41
N ARG A 195 18.56 -48.19 -56.80
CA ARG A 195 19.48 -48.47 -55.68
C ARG A 195 19.23 -47.41 -54.61
N SER A 196 19.10 -47.86 -53.36
CA SER A 196 18.80 -47.00 -52.22
C SER A 196 19.88 -45.93 -52.08
N ILE A 197 19.55 -44.70 -52.45
CA ILE A 197 20.37 -43.50 -52.24
C ILE A 197 19.78 -42.73 -51.06
N PHE A 198 19.81 -43.34 -49.87
CA PHE A 198 19.41 -42.71 -48.60
C PHE A 198 20.19 -43.25 -47.41
#